data_AF-A0A1I7U2T7-F1
#
_entry.id   AF-A0A1I7U2T7-F1
#
_cell.length_a   1.000
_cell.length_b   1.000
_cell.length_c   1.000
_cell.angle_alpha   90.00
_cell.angle_beta   90.00
_cell.angle_gamma   90.00
#
_symmetry.space_group_name_H-M   'P 1'
#
loop_
_entity.id
_entity.type
_entity.pdbx_description
1 polymer ?
#
loop_
_entity_poly.entity_id
_entity_poly.type
_entity_poly.pdbx_seq_one_letter_code
_entity_poly.pdbx_strand_id
1 'polypeptide(L)'
;MSYFTWTLRNFVVEPAAACVISRVDVPNIGDEVHHTGWNACSSCHDKATEKRSHLIVPCLNSDRIYIINVEKPRGIYLQHTIEPSKLHSLNLSFPHTSHCLADGNIMISTLGEANGKPSGNFLLLDGKTFEPKGTWPSDGKTVPFNYDFWYQPRGNIMISTEWGSPNHIKKGSQYKRIRIKSFFHSNLLMLSVESDVLALADKDYRPFVEDYMNKLTYYLNMPNS
;
A
#
# COMPACT_ATOMS: atom_id res chain seq x y z
N MET A 1 9.42 28.16 22.87
CA MET A 1 9.43 26.70 22.72
C MET A 1 7.98 26.27 22.63
N SER A 2 7.43 26.24 21.42
CA SER A 2 5.99 26.06 21.18
C SER A 2 5.79 24.65 20.64
N TYR A 3 5.17 23.79 21.43
CA TYR A 3 4.86 22.42 21.05
C TYR A 3 3.73 22.44 20.02
N PHE A 4 4.02 21.97 18.80
CA PHE A 4 3.01 21.67 17.79
C PHE A 4 2.39 20.31 18.13
N THR A 5 1.15 20.31 18.61
CA THR A 5 0.31 19.12 18.73
C THR A 5 -0.36 18.85 17.38
N TRP A 6 -0.04 17.72 16.74
CA TRP A 6 -0.74 17.23 15.55
C TRP A 6 -1.82 16.24 15.96
N THR A 7 -3.07 16.50 15.58
CA THR A 7 -4.22 15.58 15.72
C THR A 7 -4.75 15.30 14.32
N LEU A 8 -4.57 14.07 13.80
CA LEU A 8 -5.00 13.71 12.45
C LEU A 8 -6.44 13.19 12.45
N ARG A 9 -7.24 13.60 11.45
CA ARG A 9 -8.68 13.36 11.35
C ARG A 9 -9.01 12.76 9.97
N ASN A 10 -9.64 11.59 9.92
CA ASN A 10 -10.25 11.02 8.71
C ASN A 10 -11.73 11.42 8.64
N PHE A 11 -12.24 11.81 7.47
CA PHE A 11 -13.57 12.43 7.33
C PHE A 11 -14.46 11.72 6.30
N VAL A 12 -15.73 11.57 6.64
CA VAL A 12 -16.84 11.34 5.69
C VAL A 12 -17.62 12.65 5.60
N VAL A 13 -17.93 13.11 4.39
CA VAL A 13 -18.64 14.39 4.13
C VAL A 13 -19.96 14.10 3.42
N GLU A 14 -21.05 14.75 3.85
CA GLU A 14 -22.40 14.63 3.26
C GLU A 14 -22.72 15.88 2.41
N PRO A 15 -23.48 15.79 1.29
CA PRO A 15 -23.63 16.90 0.34
C PRO A 15 -24.40 18.13 0.86
N ALA A 16 -25.16 18.02 1.96
CA ALA A 16 -26.05 19.08 2.43
C ALA A 16 -25.42 20.04 3.45
N ALA A 17 -24.25 19.72 4.00
CA ALA A 17 -23.41 20.63 4.77
C ALA A 17 -22.00 20.03 4.76
N ALA A 18 -20.98 20.81 4.37
CA ALA A 18 -19.58 20.40 4.40
C ALA A 18 -19.08 20.24 5.85
N CYS A 19 -19.68 19.31 6.59
CA CYS A 19 -19.43 19.02 7.98
C CYS A 19 -18.94 17.58 8.13
N VAL A 20 -18.19 17.37 9.20
CA VAL A 20 -17.70 16.05 9.56
C VAL A 20 -18.80 15.30 10.29
N ILE A 21 -19.29 14.20 9.71
CA ILE A 21 -20.42 13.45 10.27
C ILE A 21 -19.99 12.29 11.19
N SER A 22 -18.72 11.89 11.16
CA SER A 22 -18.16 10.86 12.02
C SER A 22 -16.63 10.96 12.09
N ARG A 23 -16.06 10.47 13.18
CA ARG A 23 -14.61 10.45 13.46
C ARG A 23 -14.26 9.19 14.24
N VAL A 24 -13.05 8.68 14.01
CA VAL A 24 -12.42 7.66 14.87
C VAL A 24 -11.14 8.26 15.42
N ASP A 25 -11.03 8.28 16.73
CA ASP A 25 -9.78 8.58 17.41
C ASP A 25 -8.97 7.30 17.53
N VAL A 26 -7.70 7.35 17.12
CA VAL A 26 -6.76 6.24 17.24
C VAL A 26 -5.92 6.39 18.51
N PRO A 27 -5.52 5.29 19.17
CA PRO A 27 -4.98 5.34 20.52
C PRO A 27 -3.55 5.88 20.62
N ASN A 28 -2.77 5.89 19.53
CA ASN A 28 -1.34 6.20 19.58
C ASN A 28 -1.02 7.57 18.95
N ILE A 29 -0.15 8.32 19.64
CA ILE A 29 0.39 9.60 19.15
C ILE A 29 1.62 9.33 18.29
N GLY A 30 1.81 10.11 17.21
CA GLY A 30 2.96 10.00 16.31
C GLY A 30 2.73 9.02 15.15
N ASP A 31 1.54 8.41 15.08
CA ASP A 31 1.10 7.68 13.90
C ASP A 31 0.84 8.63 12.74
N GLU A 32 1.60 8.43 11.66
CA GLU A 32 1.50 9.23 10.44
C GLU A 32 0.59 8.52 9.43
N VAL A 33 -0.72 8.72 9.55
CA VAL A 33 -1.67 8.27 8.53
C VAL A 33 -1.38 8.99 7.22
N HIS A 34 -1.21 8.24 6.13
CA HIS A 34 -0.80 8.81 4.85
C HIS A 34 -1.66 8.33 3.68
N HIS A 35 -1.57 7.05 3.30
CA HIS A 35 -2.44 6.42 2.30
C HIS A 35 -3.48 5.53 3.00
N THR A 36 -4.64 5.33 2.38
CA THR A 36 -5.67 4.41 2.85
C THR A 36 -6.28 3.65 1.69
N GLY A 37 -6.69 2.41 1.96
CA GLY A 37 -7.28 1.51 0.99
C GLY A 37 -8.51 0.81 1.56
N TRP A 38 -9.22 0.09 0.70
CA TRP A 38 -10.38 -0.70 1.10
C TRP A 38 -10.00 -2.17 1.27
N ASN A 39 -10.65 -2.86 2.22
CA ASN A 39 -10.50 -4.31 2.36
C ASN A 39 -10.98 -5.08 1.11
N ALA A 40 -12.03 -4.57 0.46
CA ALA A 40 -12.60 -5.15 -0.75
C ALA A 40 -13.01 -4.06 -1.76
N CYS A 41 -12.95 -4.41 -3.03
CA CYS A 41 -13.24 -3.52 -4.14
C CYS A 41 -13.77 -4.29 -5.36
N SER A 42 -13.94 -3.60 -6.49
CA SER A 42 -14.41 -4.22 -7.74
C SER A 42 -13.52 -5.35 -8.24
N SER A 43 -12.25 -5.42 -7.82
CA SER A 43 -11.40 -6.57 -8.12
C SER A 43 -11.96 -7.90 -7.58
N CYS A 44 -12.77 -7.85 -6.52
CA CYS A 44 -13.43 -9.00 -5.90
C CYS A 44 -14.79 -9.36 -6.56
N HIS A 45 -15.03 -8.95 -7.81
CA HIS A 45 -16.33 -9.06 -8.51
C HIS A 45 -17.01 -10.44 -8.45
N ASP A 46 -16.25 -11.53 -8.46
CA ASP A 46 -16.80 -12.90 -8.42
C ASP A 46 -17.10 -13.40 -7.00
N LYS A 47 -16.88 -12.57 -5.97
CA LYS A 47 -17.04 -12.96 -4.57
C LYS A 47 -18.15 -12.15 -3.91
N ALA A 48 -19.37 -12.70 -3.99
CA ALA A 48 -20.57 -12.08 -3.43
C ALA A 48 -20.52 -11.80 -1.91
N THR A 49 -19.63 -12.48 -1.18
CA THR A 49 -19.45 -12.27 0.27
C THR A 49 -18.50 -11.13 0.62
N GLU A 50 -17.69 -10.65 -0.32
CA GLU A 50 -16.72 -9.59 -0.05
C GLU A 50 -17.40 -8.22 -0.12
N LYS A 51 -17.28 -7.47 0.97
CA LYS A 51 -17.93 -6.17 1.13
C LYS A 51 -16.89 -5.11 1.45
N ARG A 52 -16.99 -3.99 0.75
CA ARG A 52 -16.29 -2.74 1.08
C ARG A 52 -16.82 -2.20 2.42
N SER A 53 -16.21 -2.66 3.50
CA SER A 53 -16.71 -2.47 4.88
C SER A 53 -15.63 -1.92 5.81
N HIS A 54 -14.36 -2.05 5.46
CA HIS A 54 -13.24 -1.56 6.26
C HIS A 54 -12.29 -0.71 5.44
N LEU A 55 -11.81 0.35 6.09
CA LEU A 55 -10.64 1.09 5.65
C LEU A 55 -9.39 0.49 6.28
N ILE A 56 -8.40 0.25 5.43
CA ILE A 56 -7.06 -0.16 5.78
C ILE A 56 -6.22 1.11 5.85
N VAL A 57 -5.68 1.39 7.03
CA VAL A 57 -5.04 2.68 7.34
C VAL A 57 -3.60 2.43 7.83
N PRO A 58 -2.65 2.23 6.90
CA PRO A 58 -1.22 2.24 7.21
C PRO A 58 -0.77 3.57 7.82
N CYS A 59 0.06 3.47 8.86
CA CYS A 59 0.72 4.60 9.50
C CYS A 59 2.20 4.54 9.16
N LEU A 60 2.62 5.46 8.29
CA LEU A 60 3.91 5.44 7.62
C LEU A 60 5.07 5.42 8.61
N ASN A 61 5.09 6.32 9.58
CA ASN A 61 6.24 6.50 10.45
C ASN A 61 6.34 5.49 11.61
N SER A 62 5.19 5.00 12.09
CA SER A 62 5.10 4.14 13.26
C SER A 62 5.01 2.65 12.94
N ASP A 63 4.84 2.29 11.66
CA ASP A 63 4.67 0.93 11.16
C ASP A 63 3.38 0.24 11.62
N ARG A 64 2.44 0.99 12.20
CA ARG A 64 1.14 0.46 12.63
C ARG A 64 0.15 0.47 11.47
N ILE A 65 -0.80 -0.46 11.48
CA ILE A 65 -1.92 -0.44 10.54
C ILE A 65 -3.22 -0.51 11.34
N TYR A 66 -4.12 0.44 11.10
CA TYR A 66 -5.46 0.44 11.68
C TYR A 66 -6.48 -0.11 10.69
N ILE A 67 -7.43 -0.88 11.21
CA ILE A 67 -8.57 -1.40 10.48
C ILE A 67 -9.83 -0.74 11.03
N ILE A 68 -10.40 0.16 10.24
CA ILE A 68 -11.56 0.96 10.65
C ILE A 68 -12.79 0.41 9.96
N ASN A 69 -13.78 -0.05 10.73
CA ASN A 69 -15.07 -0.45 10.19
C ASN A 69 -15.89 0.81 9.85
N VAL A 70 -16.41 0.85 8.62
CA VAL A 70 -17.17 1.98 8.08
C VAL A 70 -18.54 1.59 7.52
N GLU A 71 -19.05 0.41 7.88
CA GLU A 71 -20.37 -0.05 7.41
C GLU A 71 -21.52 0.88 7.81
N LYS A 72 -21.36 1.59 8.94
CA LYS A 72 -22.27 2.64 9.39
C LYS A 72 -21.60 4.00 9.19
N PRO A 73 -21.97 4.81 8.18
CA PRO A 73 -21.27 6.05 7.85
C PRO A 73 -21.14 7.06 9.00
N ARG A 74 -22.10 7.07 9.93
CA ARG A 74 -22.11 7.95 11.11
C ARG A 74 -21.56 7.32 12.39
N GLY A 75 -21.25 6.03 12.35
CA GLY A 75 -20.78 5.25 13.51
C GLY A 75 -19.56 4.42 13.15
N ILE A 76 -18.59 5.05 12.49
CA ILE A 76 -17.33 4.39 12.15
C ILE A 76 -16.54 4.13 13.43
N TYR A 77 -15.78 3.03 13.48
CA TYR A 77 -15.01 2.68 14.68
C TYR A 77 -13.75 1.88 14.35
N LEU A 78 -12.74 1.99 15.22
CA LEU A 78 -11.54 1.18 15.15
C LEU A 78 -11.89 -0.26 15.54
N GLN A 79 -11.80 -1.19 14.59
CA GLN A 79 -12.14 -2.60 14.82
C GLN A 79 -10.90 -3.42 15.20
N HIS A 80 -9.76 -3.16 14.56
CA HIS A 80 -8.55 -3.94 14.76
C HIS A 80 -7.30 -3.08 14.54
N THR A 81 -6.21 -3.46 15.20
CA THR A 81 -4.92 -2.78 15.12
C THR A 81 -3.83 -3.82 14.92
N ILE A 82 -3.05 -3.67 13.85
CA ILE A 82 -1.86 -4.46 13.60
C ILE A 82 -0.68 -3.68 14.17
N GLU A 83 -0.12 -4.17 15.27
CA GLU A 83 0.99 -3.50 15.95
C GLU A 83 2.31 -3.63 15.16
N PRO A 84 3.22 -2.64 15.28
CA PRO A 84 4.50 -2.61 14.55
C PRO A 84 5.33 -3.90 14.68
N SER A 85 5.29 -4.54 15.84
CA SER A 85 6.00 -5.79 16.10
C SER A 85 5.63 -6.92 15.15
N LYS A 86 4.38 -6.94 14.64
CA LYS A 86 3.93 -7.91 13.63
C LYS A 86 4.64 -7.69 12.30
N LEU A 87 4.78 -6.45 11.85
CA LEU A 87 5.51 -6.12 10.62
C LEU A 87 7.00 -6.38 10.79
N HIS A 88 7.57 -5.99 11.94
CA HIS A 88 8.99 -6.18 12.24
C HIS A 88 9.37 -7.67 12.30
N SER A 89 8.46 -8.54 12.74
CA SER A 89 8.66 -10.00 12.71
C SER A 89 8.82 -10.57 11.29
N LEU A 90 8.28 -9.87 10.29
CA LEU A 90 8.43 -10.16 8.86
C LEU A 90 9.56 -9.33 8.22
N ASN A 91 10.38 -8.64 9.02
CA ASN A 91 11.39 -7.68 8.60
C ASN A 91 10.85 -6.58 7.66
N LEU A 92 9.64 -6.08 7.92
CA LEU A 92 9.01 -4.99 7.18
C LEU A 92 8.85 -3.74 8.06
N SER A 93 8.90 -2.57 7.46
CA SER A 93 8.55 -1.28 8.07
C SER A 93 8.03 -0.30 7.02
N PHE A 94 7.51 0.82 7.50
CA PHE A 94 7.11 1.96 6.69
C PHE A 94 6.03 1.58 5.65
N PRO A 95 4.88 1.06 6.11
CA PRO A 95 3.79 0.64 5.25
C PRO A 95 3.10 1.86 4.63
N HIS A 96 2.74 1.78 3.35
CA HIS A 96 2.30 2.95 2.58
C HIS A 96 0.99 2.71 1.82
N THR A 97 1.05 2.28 0.56
CA THR A 97 -0.14 2.06 -0.25
C THR A 97 -0.78 0.74 0.10
N SER A 98 -2.11 0.69 0.17
CA SER A 98 -2.86 -0.56 0.38
C SER A 98 -3.92 -0.77 -0.69
N HIS A 99 -3.99 -2.00 -1.20
CA HIS A 99 -5.00 -2.42 -2.14
C HIS A 99 -5.54 -3.81 -1.78
N CYS A 100 -6.87 -3.94 -1.77
CA CYS A 100 -7.58 -5.21 -1.95
C CYS A 100 -7.01 -5.96 -3.16
N LEU A 101 -6.96 -7.30 -3.13
CA LEU A 101 -6.60 -8.17 -4.25
C LEU A 101 -7.84 -8.97 -4.72
N ALA A 102 -7.78 -9.50 -5.95
CA ALA A 102 -8.86 -10.34 -6.50
C ALA A 102 -9.06 -11.65 -5.71
N ASP A 103 -8.00 -12.17 -5.09
CA ASP A 103 -8.04 -13.35 -4.23
C ASP A 103 -8.69 -13.07 -2.85
N GLY A 104 -9.08 -11.82 -2.58
CA GLY A 104 -9.73 -11.40 -1.34
C GLY A 104 -8.76 -11.08 -0.21
N ASN A 105 -7.45 -11.19 -0.44
CA ASN A 105 -6.43 -10.68 0.50
C ASN A 105 -6.20 -9.19 0.26
N ILE A 106 -5.39 -8.57 1.12
CA ILE A 106 -5.00 -7.17 1.00
C ILE A 106 -3.48 -7.12 0.89
N MET A 107 -2.98 -6.38 -0.08
CA MET A 107 -1.55 -6.12 -0.25
C MET A 107 -1.23 -4.70 0.17
N ILE A 108 -0.11 -4.53 0.87
CA ILE A 108 0.37 -3.23 1.35
C ILE A 108 1.85 -3.08 0.96
N SER A 109 2.21 -2.00 0.27
CA SER A 109 3.61 -1.72 -0.01
C SER A 109 4.35 -1.31 1.25
N THR A 110 5.61 -1.74 1.37
CA THR A 110 6.48 -1.39 2.51
C THR A 110 7.81 -0.86 1.98
N LEU A 111 8.26 0.28 2.48
CA LEU A 111 9.43 0.98 1.93
C LEU A 111 10.74 0.55 2.61
N GLY A 112 10.66 -0.17 3.72
CA GLY A 112 11.86 -0.57 4.43
C GLY A 112 11.77 -1.85 5.22
N GLU A 113 12.95 -2.26 5.69
CA GLU A 113 13.13 -3.32 6.66
C GLU A 113 12.87 -2.81 8.08
N ALA A 114 12.74 -3.70 9.07
CA ALA A 114 12.55 -3.30 10.47
C ALA A 114 13.65 -2.33 11.00
N ASN A 115 14.86 -2.41 10.43
CA ASN A 115 16.00 -1.54 10.77
C ASN A 115 16.01 -0.19 9.99
N GLY A 116 15.01 0.07 9.15
CA GLY A 116 14.86 1.27 8.34
C GLY A 116 15.73 1.33 7.06
N LYS A 117 16.44 0.26 6.71
CA LYS A 117 17.05 0.07 5.37
C LYS A 117 15.97 -0.10 4.31
N PRO A 118 16.28 0.12 3.02
CA PRO A 118 15.28 0.01 1.97
C PRO A 118 14.82 -1.44 1.77
N SER A 119 13.55 -1.60 1.41
CA SER A 119 12.91 -2.88 1.08
C SER A 119 12.02 -2.69 -0.13
N GLY A 120 11.93 -3.72 -0.96
CA GLY A 120 10.99 -3.84 -2.08
C GLY A 120 9.79 -4.73 -1.79
N ASN A 121 9.69 -5.25 -0.57
CA ASN A 121 8.65 -6.23 -0.22
C ASN A 121 7.30 -5.57 0.02
N PHE A 122 6.28 -6.40 -0.07
CA PHE A 122 4.90 -6.08 0.25
C PHE A 122 4.45 -6.95 1.42
N LEU A 123 3.56 -6.42 2.25
CA LEU A 123 2.86 -7.15 3.29
C LEU A 123 1.55 -7.70 2.70
N LEU A 124 1.26 -8.97 2.98
CA LEU A 124 -0.05 -9.57 2.70
C LEU A 124 -0.84 -9.71 3.99
N LEU A 125 -2.08 -9.21 3.99
CA LEU A 125 -3.06 -9.43 5.05
C LEU A 125 -4.17 -10.35 4.56
N ASP A 126 -4.69 -11.16 5.47
CA ASP A 126 -5.91 -11.90 5.27
C ASP A 126 -7.11 -10.94 5.23
N GLY A 127 -7.93 -10.97 4.17
CA GLY A 127 -9.02 -10.01 4.01
C GLY A 127 -10.19 -10.17 4.97
N LYS A 128 -10.23 -11.25 5.77
CA LYS A 128 -11.29 -11.53 6.73
C LYS A 128 -10.86 -11.26 8.17
N THR A 129 -9.68 -11.75 8.53
CA THR A 129 -9.12 -11.62 9.88
C THR A 129 -8.24 -10.39 10.05
N PHE A 130 -7.75 -9.82 8.94
CA PHE A 130 -6.77 -8.73 8.89
C PHE A 130 -5.40 -9.08 9.49
N GLU A 131 -5.15 -10.34 9.84
CA GLU A 131 -3.84 -10.75 10.32
C GLU A 131 -2.83 -10.84 9.17
N PRO A 132 -1.55 -10.50 9.43
CA PRO A 132 -0.46 -10.74 8.49
C PRO A 132 -0.33 -12.21 8.08
N LYS A 133 -0.32 -12.46 6.77
CA LYS A 133 -0.11 -13.79 6.18
C LYS A 133 1.36 -14.04 5.81
N GLY A 134 2.11 -12.99 5.55
CA GLY A 134 3.50 -13.06 5.11
C GLY A 134 3.86 -11.91 4.18
N THR A 135 4.91 -12.11 3.42
CA THR A 135 5.45 -11.13 2.47
C THR A 135 5.23 -11.55 1.03
N TRP A 136 5.26 -10.57 0.15
CA TRP A 136 5.29 -10.78 -1.29
C TRP A 136 6.43 -9.94 -1.92
N PRO A 137 7.24 -10.48 -2.84
CA PRO A 137 7.26 -11.87 -3.32
C PRO A 137 7.63 -12.88 -2.22
N SER A 138 7.13 -14.11 -2.34
CA SER A 138 7.29 -15.14 -1.29
C SER A 138 8.64 -15.86 -1.35
N ASP A 139 9.29 -15.86 -2.50
CA ASP A 139 10.57 -16.54 -2.77
C ASP A 139 11.81 -15.71 -2.39
N GLY A 140 11.60 -14.53 -1.79
CA GLY A 140 12.65 -13.60 -1.38
C GLY A 140 13.29 -12.80 -2.52
N LYS A 141 12.86 -13.00 -3.78
CA LYS A 141 13.32 -12.18 -4.90
C LYS A 141 12.63 -10.82 -4.88
N THR A 142 13.21 -9.90 -4.13
CA THR A 142 12.73 -8.52 -4.03
C THR A 142 13.59 -7.57 -4.83
N VAL A 143 13.02 -6.40 -5.08
CA VAL A 143 13.75 -5.19 -5.46
C VAL A 143 14.28 -4.44 -4.24
N PRO A 144 15.25 -3.54 -4.44
CA PRO A 144 15.81 -2.76 -3.34
C PRO A 144 14.81 -1.75 -2.75
N PHE A 145 13.90 -1.18 -3.54
CA PHE A 145 12.99 -0.12 -3.10
C PHE A 145 11.54 -0.40 -3.48
N ASN A 146 10.62 0.20 -2.72
CA ASN A 146 9.19 0.22 -2.99
C ASN A 146 8.66 1.65 -2.80
N TYR A 147 7.41 1.89 -3.20
CA TYR A 147 6.64 3.09 -2.87
C TYR A 147 5.15 2.83 -3.11
N ASP A 148 4.63 3.28 -4.24
CA ASP A 148 3.24 3.13 -4.65
C ASP A 148 3.13 2.03 -5.70
N PHE A 149 1.99 1.34 -5.74
CA PHE A 149 1.78 0.26 -6.70
C PHE A 149 0.32 0.18 -7.13
N TRP A 150 0.08 -0.36 -8.33
CA TRP A 150 -1.23 -0.71 -8.81
C TRP A 150 -1.17 -1.98 -9.63
N TYR A 151 -2.27 -2.70 -9.76
CA TYR A 151 -2.31 -3.94 -10.52
C TYR A 151 -3.54 -4.05 -11.42
N GLN A 152 -3.41 -4.88 -12.46
CA GLN A 152 -4.44 -5.22 -13.42
C GLN A 152 -4.57 -6.76 -13.44
N PRO A 153 -5.62 -7.32 -12.81
CA PRO A 153 -5.76 -8.77 -12.63
C PRO A 153 -5.78 -9.58 -13.92
N ARG A 154 -6.56 -9.14 -14.92
CA ARG A 154 -6.82 -9.94 -16.14
C ARG A 154 -5.57 -10.16 -16.99
N GLY A 155 -4.64 -9.22 -16.96
CA GLY A 155 -3.36 -9.30 -17.64
C GLY A 155 -2.24 -9.79 -16.72
N ASN A 156 -2.54 -10.13 -15.46
CA ASN A 156 -1.60 -10.62 -14.46
C ASN A 156 -0.36 -9.72 -14.33
N ILE A 157 -0.59 -8.40 -14.24
CA ILE A 157 0.46 -7.38 -14.17
C ILE A 157 0.22 -6.45 -12.98
N MET A 158 1.28 -6.18 -12.26
CA MET A 158 1.39 -5.15 -11.23
C MET A 158 2.53 -4.22 -11.59
N ILE A 159 2.34 -2.94 -11.34
CA ILE A 159 3.34 -1.91 -11.53
C ILE A 159 3.61 -1.28 -10.17
N SER A 160 4.87 -1.20 -9.78
CA SER A 160 5.32 -0.55 -8.56
C SER A 160 6.35 0.52 -8.87
N THR A 161 6.38 1.54 -8.02
CA THR A 161 7.33 2.65 -8.06
C THR A 161 8.30 2.56 -6.90
N GLU A 162 9.30 3.43 -6.89
CA GLU A 162 10.33 3.46 -5.86
C GLU A 162 10.45 4.87 -5.28
N TRP A 163 10.70 4.95 -3.97
CA TRP A 163 11.03 6.22 -3.30
C TRP A 163 12.40 6.11 -2.63
N GLY A 164 12.45 6.11 -1.30
CA GLY A 164 13.69 6.02 -0.54
C GLY A 164 13.52 5.21 0.72
N SER A 165 14.63 4.91 1.40
CA SER A 165 14.58 4.15 2.64
C SER A 165 14.01 4.97 3.80
N PRO A 166 13.34 4.35 4.78
CA PRO A 166 12.84 5.03 5.97
C PRO A 166 13.90 5.84 6.73
N ASN A 167 15.13 5.31 6.85
CA ASN A 167 16.25 5.98 7.53
C ASN A 167 16.66 7.32 6.90
N HIS A 168 16.26 7.59 5.66
CA HIS A 168 16.50 8.84 4.96
C HIS A 168 15.24 9.70 4.94
N ILE A 169 14.08 9.13 4.66
CA ILE A 169 12.80 9.86 4.64
C ILE A 169 12.51 10.52 6.00
N LYS A 170 12.65 9.78 7.10
CA LYS A 170 12.38 10.27 8.47
C LYS A 170 13.24 11.48 8.87
N LYS A 171 14.35 11.74 8.17
CA LYS A 171 15.25 12.88 8.43
C LYS A 171 14.89 14.15 7.64
N GLY A 172 13.87 14.09 6.80
CA GLY A 172 13.47 15.16 5.90
C GLY A 172 14.48 15.44 4.78
N SER A 173 14.15 16.39 3.92
CA SER A 173 14.96 16.75 2.75
C SER A 173 16.26 17.46 3.12
N GLN A 174 17.34 16.70 3.34
CA GLN A 174 18.68 17.26 3.53
C GLN A 174 19.34 17.55 2.18
N TYR A 175 18.98 18.68 1.58
CA TYR A 175 19.44 19.15 0.24
C TYR A 175 20.97 19.08 0.04
N LYS A 176 21.78 19.18 1.11
CA LYS A 176 23.25 19.20 1.02
C LYS A 176 23.93 17.82 0.97
N ARG A 177 23.19 16.70 1.08
CA ARG A 177 23.75 15.33 1.18
C ARG A 177 23.22 14.35 0.13
N ILE A 178 22.47 14.82 -0.86
CA ILE A 178 21.81 13.94 -1.81
C ILE A 178 22.81 13.41 -2.86
N ARG A 179 23.54 12.33 -2.53
CA ARG A 179 23.96 11.37 -3.56
C ARG A 179 22.72 10.58 -3.97
N ILE A 180 21.97 11.11 -4.93
CA ILE A 180 20.60 10.72 -5.28
C ILE A 180 20.44 9.20 -5.38
N LYS A 181 21.37 8.50 -6.05
CA LYS A 181 21.19 7.08 -6.43
C LYS A 181 21.26 6.05 -5.28
N SER A 182 21.89 6.36 -4.14
CA SER A 182 22.04 5.38 -3.05
C SER A 182 20.89 5.41 -2.04
N PHE A 183 20.07 6.45 -2.07
CA PHE A 183 19.05 6.73 -1.05
C PHE A 183 17.65 6.91 -1.62
N PHE A 184 17.57 7.32 -2.88
CA PHE A 184 16.35 7.47 -3.64
C PHE A 184 16.51 6.82 -5.00
N HIS A 185 15.44 6.22 -5.51
CA HIS A 185 15.45 5.53 -6.78
C HIS A 185 14.33 6.02 -7.69
N SER A 186 14.44 5.72 -8.98
CA SER A 186 13.56 6.26 -10.01
C SER A 186 13.24 5.21 -11.08
N ASN A 187 13.03 3.95 -10.68
CA ASN A 187 12.62 2.91 -11.62
C ASN A 187 11.11 2.65 -11.53
N LEU A 188 10.63 2.01 -12.59
CA LEU A 188 9.33 1.38 -12.62
C LEU A 188 9.53 -0.13 -12.58
N LEU A 189 8.74 -0.78 -11.74
CA LEU A 189 8.82 -2.21 -11.47
C LEU A 189 7.58 -2.85 -12.06
N MET A 190 7.74 -3.82 -12.97
CA MET A 190 6.64 -4.63 -13.46
C MET A 190 6.71 -6.02 -12.84
N LEU A 191 5.57 -6.50 -12.38
CA LEU A 191 5.45 -7.62 -11.47
C LEU A 191 4.30 -8.51 -11.95
N SER A 192 4.45 -9.83 -11.93
CA SER A 192 3.34 -10.75 -12.12
C SER A 192 2.67 -10.99 -10.77
N VAL A 193 1.36 -10.78 -10.71
CA VAL A 193 0.58 -10.91 -9.46
C VAL A 193 0.50 -12.37 -9.01
N GLU A 194 0.41 -13.31 -9.96
CA GLU A 194 0.19 -14.74 -9.66
C GLU A 194 1.46 -15.58 -9.60
N SER A 195 2.57 -15.13 -10.21
CA SER A 195 3.75 -15.98 -10.41
C SER A 195 5.04 -15.46 -9.76
N ASP A 196 4.95 -14.42 -8.93
CA ASP A 196 6.09 -13.78 -8.25
C ASP A 196 7.21 -13.32 -9.20
N VAL A 197 6.92 -13.20 -10.50
CA VAL A 197 7.91 -12.81 -11.52
C VAL A 197 8.08 -11.29 -11.52
N LEU A 198 9.32 -10.84 -11.37
CA LEU A 198 9.70 -9.44 -11.37
C LEU A 198 10.51 -9.09 -12.63
N ALA A 199 10.09 -8.04 -13.32
CA ALA A 199 10.81 -7.37 -14.40
C ALA A 199 11.08 -5.91 -14.00
N LEU A 200 12.32 -5.47 -14.17
CA LEU A 200 12.77 -4.15 -13.76
C LEU A 200 12.99 -3.27 -14.99
N ALA A 201 12.24 -2.18 -15.10
CA ALA A 201 12.40 -1.19 -16.15
C ALA A 201 13.14 0.04 -15.59
N ASP A 202 14.42 0.18 -15.93
CA ASP A 202 15.15 1.43 -15.75
C ASP A 202 14.66 2.47 -16.79
N LYS A 203 15.09 3.72 -16.64
CA LYS A 203 14.71 4.99 -17.30
C LYS A 203 14.19 5.01 -18.76
N ASP A 204 14.36 3.96 -19.55
CA ASP A 204 13.66 3.79 -20.83
C ASP A 204 12.56 2.73 -20.72
N TYR A 205 11.42 3.15 -20.17
CA TYR A 205 10.22 2.33 -19.99
C TYR A 205 9.42 2.12 -21.29
N ARG A 206 9.81 2.76 -22.41
CA ARG A 206 9.05 2.70 -23.67
C ARG A 206 8.87 1.27 -24.21
N PRO A 207 9.92 0.42 -24.29
CA PRO A 207 9.74 -0.95 -24.80
C PRO A 207 8.80 -1.79 -23.92
N PHE A 208 8.80 -1.55 -22.62
CA PHE A 208 7.94 -2.23 -21.65
C PHE A 208 6.49 -1.75 -21.73
N VAL A 209 6.28 -0.43 -21.85
CA VAL A 209 4.96 0.14 -22.08
C VAL A 209 4.40 -0.34 -23.42
N GLU A 210 5.22 -0.42 -24.47
CA GLU A 210 4.80 -0.95 -25.76
C GLU A 210 4.39 -2.42 -25.66
N ASP A 211 5.18 -3.29 -25.02
CA ASP A 211 4.81 -4.70 -24.77
C ASP A 211 3.51 -4.81 -23.94
N TYR A 212 3.38 -4.02 -22.88
CA TYR A 212 2.17 -3.97 -22.06
C TYR A 212 0.94 -3.51 -22.86
N MET A 213 1.06 -2.43 -23.62
CA MET A 213 -0.02 -1.88 -24.43
C MET A 213 -0.41 -2.83 -25.56
N ASN A 214 0.54 -3.59 -26.11
CA ASN A 214 0.27 -4.65 -27.08
C ASN A 214 -0.53 -5.80 -26.45
N LYS A 215 -0.14 -6.27 -25.24
CA LYS A 215 -0.89 -7.28 -24.48
C LYS A 215 -2.29 -6.79 -24.11
N LEU A 216 -2.42 -5.55 -23.64
CA LEU A 216 -3.70 -4.92 -23.34
C LEU A 216 -4.61 -4.84 -24.57
N THR A 217 -4.07 -4.42 -25.71
CA THR A 217 -4.81 -4.34 -26.98
C THR A 217 -5.29 -5.72 -27.41
N TYR A 218 -4.47 -6.75 -27.23
CA TYR A 218 -4.89 -8.13 -27.46
C TYR A 218 -6.06 -8.55 -26.56
N TYR A 219 -6.00 -8.26 -25.25
CA TYR A 219 -7.09 -8.57 -24.31
C TYR A 219 -8.37 -7.77 -24.56
N LEU A 220 -8.27 -6.48 -24.92
CA LEU A 220 -9.43 -5.63 -25.20
C LEU A 220 -10.15 -6.03 -26.49
N ASN A 221 -9.45 -6.68 -27.42
CA ASN A 221 -10.00 -7.16 -28.69
C ASN A 221 -10.43 -8.63 -28.67
N MET A 222 -10.31 -9.31 -27.52
CA MET A 222 -10.89 -10.65 -27.40
C MET A 222 -12.42 -10.57 -27.44
N PRO A 223 -13.10 -11.42 -28.23
CA PRO A 223 -14.55 -11.52 -28.15
C PRO A 223 -14.93 -11.95 -26.72
N ASN A 224 -15.88 -11.24 -26.12
CA ASN A 224 -16.43 -11.61 -24.82
C ASN A 224 -17.02 -13.04 -24.92
N SER A 225 -16.34 -14.02 -24.35
CA SER A 225 -16.82 -15.39 -24.16
C SER A 225 -17.53 -15.52 -22.82
#